data_AF-A0A257WWA1-F1
#
_entry.id   AF-A0A257WWA1-F1
#
_cell.length_a   1.000
_cell.length_b   1.000
_cell.length_c   1.000
_cell.angle_alpha   90.00
_cell.angle_beta   90.00
_cell.angle_gamma   90.00
#
_symmetry.space_group_name_H-M   'P 1'
#
loop_
_entity.id
_entity.type
_entity.pdbx_description
1 polymer ?
#
loop_
_entity_poly.entity_id
_entity_poly.type
_entity_poly.pdbx_seq_one_letter_code
_entity_poly.pdbx_strand_id
1 'polypeptide(L)'
;DYKPELIKRHGEASDFGEPVEAFQNGLGPWLKPVWEFKPYGESGKMLSEIVAPLGAVVDEIAFVHNMVSKSGVHSAATLQQSTGFLLPGFPGAGCWVSYGLGSVNENLPSFVVLPDHRGFGSNGVKNWDAAFLPAQHAGTIIYPGRPEPIADLFPHRSGSFITKSGENASQALMSRLNREHAAERLGDPRLEGRIRSYELAAKMQLAAPEALDFSMEPEHTMKLYGLDRGAQAWGKDINAEEETYYFGQKCLAARRLLERGVRFVQIWSGNDNGFPRRNWDSHEDVERDHGPLALGMARGCAAFIQDLEQRGMLDDTIILWTTEFGRMPSSQAGKGRDHNP
;
A
#
# COMPACT_ATOMS: atom_id res chain seq x y z
N ASP A 1 -7.33 -17.39 7.97
CA ASP A 1 -7.93 -18.07 9.13
C ASP A 1 -7.86 -19.59 8.95
N TYR A 2 -7.63 -20.35 10.03
CA TYR A 2 -7.54 -21.82 9.96
C TYR A 2 -8.94 -22.44 10.07
N LYS A 3 -9.38 -23.12 9.02
CA LYS A 3 -10.73 -23.70 8.92
C LYS A 3 -10.63 -25.23 8.78
N PRO A 4 -10.60 -25.99 9.90
CA PRO A 4 -10.44 -27.45 9.85
C PRO A 4 -11.60 -28.16 9.13
N GLU A 5 -12.77 -27.55 9.07
CA GLU A 5 -13.91 -28.12 8.33
C GLU A 5 -13.65 -28.20 6.82
N LEU A 6 -12.89 -27.26 6.25
CA LEU A 6 -12.53 -27.30 4.82
C LEU A 6 -11.57 -28.46 4.50
N ILE A 7 -10.82 -28.95 5.48
CA ILE A 7 -9.97 -30.13 5.33
C ILE A 7 -10.85 -31.38 5.24
N LYS A 8 -11.83 -31.50 6.15
CA LYS A 8 -12.73 -32.65 6.20
C LYS A 8 -13.59 -32.78 4.95
N ARG A 9 -14.14 -31.67 4.47
CA ARG A 9 -15.07 -31.63 3.32
C ARG A 9 -14.38 -31.44 1.98
N HIS A 10 -13.06 -31.49 1.94
CA HIS A 10 -12.32 -31.18 0.73
C HIS A 10 -12.78 -32.04 -0.46
N GLY A 11 -13.15 -31.38 -1.56
CA GLY A 11 -13.61 -32.04 -2.78
C GLY A 11 -15.12 -32.35 -2.81
N GLU A 12 -15.82 -32.23 -1.69
CA GLU A 12 -17.28 -32.32 -1.66
C GLU A 12 -17.92 -31.07 -2.30
N ALA A 13 -19.14 -31.23 -2.83
CA ALA A 13 -19.91 -30.11 -3.36
C ALA A 13 -20.10 -29.03 -2.28
N SER A 14 -19.92 -27.76 -2.66
CA SER A 14 -20.13 -26.66 -1.73
C SER A 14 -21.61 -26.40 -1.51
N ASP A 15 -21.98 -26.17 -0.25
CA ASP A 15 -23.32 -25.78 0.18
C ASP A 15 -23.20 -24.71 1.24
N PHE A 16 -23.50 -23.48 0.85
CA PHE A 16 -23.41 -22.31 1.73
C PHE A 16 -24.68 -22.14 2.58
N GLY A 17 -25.72 -22.96 2.38
CA GLY A 17 -27.00 -22.83 3.08
C GLY A 17 -27.85 -21.63 2.63
N GLU A 18 -27.32 -20.80 1.73
CA GLU A 18 -27.99 -19.65 1.15
C GLU A 18 -27.52 -19.40 -0.29
N PRO A 19 -28.28 -18.65 -1.10
CA PRO A 19 -27.81 -18.20 -2.40
C PRO A 19 -26.57 -17.32 -2.26
N VAL A 20 -25.48 -17.71 -2.91
CA VAL A 20 -24.22 -16.96 -2.94
C VAL A 20 -23.94 -16.52 -4.36
N GLU A 21 -23.71 -15.22 -4.54
CA GLU A 21 -23.34 -14.64 -5.83
C GLU A 21 -21.86 -14.89 -6.12
N ALA A 22 -21.58 -15.55 -7.24
CA ALA A 22 -20.24 -15.75 -7.75
C ALA A 22 -19.93 -14.69 -8.82
N PHE A 23 -18.72 -14.12 -8.81
CA PHE A 23 -18.29 -13.17 -9.83
C PHE A 23 -17.90 -13.89 -11.11
N GLN A 24 -17.24 -15.06 -11.02
CA GLN A 24 -16.82 -15.86 -12.18
C GLN A 24 -16.95 -17.37 -11.94
N ASN A 25 -17.32 -18.13 -12.98
CA ASN A 25 -17.25 -19.59 -13.04
C ASN A 25 -18.02 -20.39 -11.96
N GLY A 26 -18.88 -19.73 -11.17
CA GLY A 26 -19.77 -20.37 -10.21
C GLY A 26 -19.06 -20.99 -8.99
N LEU A 27 -19.83 -21.71 -8.18
CA LEU A 27 -19.36 -22.34 -6.94
C LEU A 27 -18.83 -23.76 -7.23
N GLY A 28 -17.52 -23.95 -7.13
CA GLY A 28 -16.90 -25.27 -7.17
C GLY A 28 -16.94 -25.99 -5.81
N PRO A 29 -16.28 -27.16 -5.69
CA PRO A 29 -16.24 -27.92 -4.43
C PRO A 29 -15.48 -27.19 -3.32
N TRP A 30 -15.66 -27.63 -2.07
CA TRP A 30 -14.89 -27.13 -0.93
C TRP A 30 -13.39 -27.35 -1.13
N LEU A 31 -12.60 -26.31 -0.86
CA LEU A 31 -11.17 -26.34 -1.05
C LEU A 31 -10.45 -26.22 0.30
N LYS A 32 -9.75 -27.29 0.69
CA LYS A 32 -8.84 -27.25 1.85
C LYS A 32 -7.81 -26.13 1.70
N PRO A 33 -7.20 -25.67 2.81
CA PRO A 33 -6.09 -24.74 2.70
C PRO A 33 -4.99 -25.28 1.79
N VAL A 34 -4.40 -24.40 0.98
CA VAL A 34 -3.31 -24.75 0.05
C VAL A 34 -2.00 -24.99 0.82
N TRP A 35 -1.80 -24.24 1.91
CA TRP A 35 -0.63 -24.33 2.76
C TRP A 35 -0.97 -24.89 4.13
N GLU A 36 0.01 -25.56 4.73
CA GLU A 36 -0.10 -26.06 6.10
C GLU A 36 -0.17 -24.91 7.11
N PHE A 37 -0.79 -25.18 8.25
CA PHE A 37 -0.92 -24.24 9.35
C PHE A 37 -0.19 -24.74 10.59
N LYS A 38 0.48 -23.83 11.31
CA LYS A 38 1.15 -24.11 12.58
C LYS A 38 0.79 -23.03 13.61
N PRO A 39 0.75 -23.37 14.92
CA PRO A 39 0.57 -22.37 15.97
C PRO A 39 1.85 -21.55 16.14
N TYR A 40 1.70 -20.24 16.35
CA TYR A 40 2.79 -19.30 16.63
C TYR A 40 2.46 -18.42 17.83
N GLY A 41 3.51 -17.87 18.45
CA GLY A 41 3.39 -17.00 19.62
C GLY A 41 2.87 -17.71 20.86
N GLU A 42 2.72 -16.94 21.92
CA GLU A 42 2.09 -17.38 23.17
C GLU A 42 0.57 -17.54 23.01
N SER A 43 -0.04 -16.75 22.11
CA SER A 43 -1.45 -16.86 21.75
C SER A 43 -1.79 -18.18 21.03
N GLY A 44 -0.80 -18.91 20.52
CA GLY A 44 -0.99 -20.13 19.74
C GLY A 44 -1.72 -19.88 18.42
N LYS A 45 -1.67 -18.65 17.88
CA LYS A 45 -2.40 -18.29 16.67
C LYS A 45 -1.93 -19.15 15.49
N MET A 46 -2.87 -19.82 14.85
CA MET A 46 -2.60 -20.60 13.64
C MET A 46 -2.30 -19.68 12.45
N LEU A 47 -1.10 -19.79 11.90
CA LEU A 47 -0.67 -19.11 10.67
C LEU A 47 -0.32 -20.13 9.59
N SER A 48 -0.63 -19.81 8.33
CA SER A 48 -0.20 -20.63 7.18
C SER A 48 1.27 -20.39 6.86
N GLU A 49 1.92 -21.35 6.19
CA GLU A 49 3.35 -21.26 5.81
C GLU A 49 3.72 -19.96 5.08
N ILE A 50 2.85 -19.46 4.20
CA ILE A 50 3.09 -18.23 3.42
C ILE A 50 3.07 -16.94 4.24
N VAL A 51 2.57 -16.98 5.49
CA VAL A 51 2.62 -15.84 6.42
C VAL A 51 3.34 -16.19 7.71
N ALA A 52 4.06 -17.31 7.74
CA ALA A 52 4.84 -17.76 8.89
C ALA A 52 5.85 -16.72 9.43
N PRO A 53 6.46 -15.82 8.62
CA PRO A 53 7.32 -14.77 9.16
C PRO A 53 6.63 -13.86 10.19
N LEU A 54 5.32 -13.63 10.09
CA LEU A 54 4.56 -12.86 11.08
C LEU A 54 4.51 -13.56 12.44
N GLY A 55 4.81 -14.87 12.50
CA GLY A 55 4.83 -15.65 13.73
C GLY A 55 5.77 -15.10 14.81
N ALA A 56 6.81 -14.34 14.41
CA ALA A 56 7.73 -13.71 15.35
C ALA A 56 7.17 -12.45 16.03
N VAL A 57 6.04 -11.93 15.56
CA VAL A 57 5.36 -10.73 16.10
C VAL A 57 3.85 -10.96 16.27
N VAL A 58 3.40 -12.22 16.25
CA VAL A 58 1.98 -12.55 16.13
C VAL A 58 1.16 -12.10 17.34
N ASP A 59 1.79 -12.03 18.50
CA ASP A 59 1.15 -11.62 19.75
C ASP A 59 0.93 -10.09 19.82
N GLU A 60 1.59 -9.32 18.95
CA GLU A 60 1.34 -7.88 18.74
C GLU A 60 0.19 -7.62 17.75
N ILE A 61 -0.41 -8.67 17.17
CA ILE A 61 -1.40 -8.57 16.10
C ILE A 61 -2.80 -8.88 16.62
N ALA A 62 -3.70 -7.90 16.50
CA ALA A 62 -5.13 -8.13 16.63
C ALA A 62 -5.74 -8.59 15.30
N PHE A 63 -6.41 -9.75 15.31
CA PHE A 63 -7.02 -10.32 14.10
C PHE A 63 -8.53 -10.04 14.04
N VAL A 64 -8.99 -9.51 12.90
CA VAL A 64 -10.42 -9.31 12.58
C VAL A 64 -10.78 -10.19 11.37
N HIS A 65 -11.57 -11.25 11.58
CA HIS A 65 -11.90 -12.25 10.52
C HIS A 65 -13.28 -12.05 9.89
N ASN A 66 -14.08 -11.10 10.39
CA ASN A 66 -15.49 -10.90 10.04
C ASN A 66 -15.74 -9.56 9.34
N MET A 67 -14.78 -9.11 8.52
CA MET A 67 -14.97 -7.94 7.67
C MET A 67 -15.96 -8.25 6.54
N VAL A 68 -16.78 -7.25 6.18
CA VAL A 68 -17.79 -7.36 5.13
C VAL A 68 -17.68 -6.16 4.20
N SER A 69 -17.70 -6.44 2.90
CA SER A 69 -17.71 -5.51 1.80
C SER A 69 -19.06 -5.53 1.10
N LYS A 70 -19.43 -4.40 0.48
CA LYS A 70 -20.71 -4.29 -0.25
C LYS A 70 -20.57 -4.65 -1.73
N SER A 71 -19.36 -5.01 -2.17
CA SER A 71 -19.05 -5.26 -3.56
C SER A 71 -17.97 -6.32 -3.69
N GLY A 72 -18.24 -7.34 -4.50
CA GLY A 72 -17.24 -8.29 -4.99
C GLY A 72 -16.45 -7.78 -6.20
N VAL A 73 -16.55 -6.50 -6.57
CA VAL A 73 -15.77 -5.92 -7.68
C VAL A 73 -14.62 -5.10 -7.12
N HIS A 74 -13.38 -5.46 -7.49
CA HIS A 74 -12.15 -4.81 -7.01
C HIS A 74 -12.21 -3.29 -7.07
N SER A 75 -12.61 -2.72 -8.22
CA SER A 75 -12.65 -1.25 -8.37
C SER A 75 -13.54 -0.58 -7.31
N ALA A 76 -14.78 -1.04 -7.13
CA ALA A 76 -15.68 -0.44 -6.14
C ALA A 76 -15.26 -0.78 -4.70
N ALA A 77 -14.71 -1.97 -4.49
CA ALA A 77 -14.30 -2.43 -3.16
C ALA A 77 -13.02 -1.73 -2.67
N THR A 78 -12.04 -1.44 -3.54
CA THR A 78 -10.85 -0.64 -3.15
C THR A 78 -11.21 0.79 -2.79
N LEU A 79 -12.21 1.38 -3.46
CA LEU A 79 -12.78 2.66 -3.03
C LEU A 79 -13.46 2.54 -1.67
N GLN A 80 -14.23 1.48 -1.42
CA GLN A 80 -14.85 1.29 -0.10
C GLN A 80 -13.80 1.13 0.99
N GLN A 81 -12.73 0.36 0.74
CA GLN A 81 -11.62 0.18 1.67
C GLN A 81 -10.92 1.50 1.99
N SER A 82 -10.69 2.34 0.97
CA SER A 82 -9.90 3.56 1.13
C SER A 82 -10.69 4.78 1.56
N THR A 83 -11.98 4.87 1.16
CA THR A 83 -12.83 6.07 1.37
C THR A 83 -14.09 5.79 2.21
N GLY A 84 -14.46 4.52 2.38
CA GLY A 84 -15.75 4.11 2.97
C GLY A 84 -16.92 4.05 1.98
N PHE A 85 -16.72 4.45 0.72
CA PHE A 85 -17.77 4.53 -0.31
C PHE A 85 -17.43 3.67 -1.55
N LEU A 86 -18.45 3.09 -2.17
CA LEU A 86 -18.31 2.34 -3.42
C LEU A 86 -18.08 3.23 -4.65
N LEU A 87 -18.50 4.50 -4.58
CA LEU A 87 -18.43 5.46 -5.66
C LEU A 87 -17.29 6.46 -5.40
N PRO A 88 -16.61 6.95 -6.46
CA PRO A 88 -15.58 7.96 -6.32
C PRO A 88 -16.17 9.31 -5.88
N GLY A 89 -15.29 10.24 -5.48
CA GLY A 89 -15.67 11.59 -5.07
C GLY A 89 -15.59 11.84 -3.55
N PHE A 90 -15.05 10.89 -2.80
CA PHE A 90 -14.83 11.00 -1.37
C PHE A 90 -13.34 10.93 -1.04
N PRO A 91 -12.86 11.71 -0.05
CA PRO A 91 -11.46 11.68 0.35
C PRO A 91 -11.07 10.33 0.94
N GLY A 92 -9.86 9.87 0.64
CA GLY A 92 -9.29 8.68 1.28
C GLY A 92 -9.01 8.87 2.77
N ALA A 93 -8.86 7.78 3.51
CA ALA A 93 -8.58 7.80 4.95
C ALA A 93 -7.33 8.63 5.31
N GLY A 94 -6.25 8.49 4.54
CA GLY A 94 -5.03 9.29 4.71
C GLY A 94 -5.25 10.79 4.46
N CYS A 95 -6.18 11.15 3.59
CA CYS A 95 -6.56 12.55 3.36
C CYS A 95 -7.28 13.15 4.57
N TRP A 96 -8.20 12.39 5.17
CA TRP A 96 -8.88 12.80 6.40
C TRP A 96 -7.91 12.94 7.58
N VAL A 97 -6.96 12.02 7.72
CA VAL A 97 -5.89 12.13 8.72
C VAL A 97 -5.05 13.37 8.48
N SER A 98 -4.59 13.59 7.25
CA SER A 98 -3.83 14.79 6.86
C SER A 98 -4.59 16.09 7.15
N TYR A 99 -5.89 16.13 6.84
CA TYR A 99 -6.73 17.31 7.04
C TYR A 99 -7.06 17.56 8.52
N GLY A 100 -7.56 16.54 9.22
CA GLY A 100 -8.05 16.68 10.59
C GLY A 100 -6.96 16.78 11.63
N LEU A 101 -5.81 16.15 11.39
CA LEU A 101 -4.71 16.07 12.34
C LEU A 101 -3.49 16.91 11.95
N GLY A 102 -3.46 17.45 10.73
CA GLY A 102 -2.38 18.28 10.22
C GLY A 102 -1.04 17.54 10.08
N SER A 103 0.01 18.32 9.84
CA SER A 103 1.38 17.83 9.77
C SER A 103 2.13 18.10 11.06
N VAL A 104 2.97 17.15 11.48
CA VAL A 104 3.98 17.36 12.54
C VAL A 104 5.37 17.62 11.95
N ASN A 105 5.47 17.69 10.62
CA ASN A 105 6.68 18.00 9.87
C ASN A 105 6.37 19.04 8.78
N GLU A 106 7.28 19.98 8.57
CA GLU A 106 7.13 20.99 7.52
C GLU A 106 7.78 20.60 6.18
N ASN A 107 8.63 19.57 6.17
CA ASN A 107 9.48 19.23 5.04
C ASN A 107 9.03 18.00 4.25
N LEU A 108 8.13 17.18 4.82
CA LEU A 108 7.55 16.00 4.17
C LEU A 108 6.02 16.07 4.22
N PRO A 109 5.32 15.43 3.26
CA PRO A 109 3.87 15.34 3.26
C PRO A 109 3.37 14.58 4.48
N SER A 110 2.20 14.98 4.98
CA SER A 110 1.53 14.26 6.07
C SER A 110 0.98 12.90 5.61
N PHE A 111 0.66 12.75 4.32
CA PHE A 111 0.14 11.52 3.73
C PHE A 111 1.01 11.07 2.55
N VAL A 112 1.68 9.93 2.72
CA VAL A 112 2.47 9.26 1.68
C VAL A 112 1.79 7.97 1.24
N VAL A 113 1.81 7.72 -0.06
CA VAL A 113 1.38 6.47 -0.68
C VAL A 113 2.60 5.79 -1.30
N LEU A 114 2.80 4.52 -0.97
CA LEU A 114 3.83 3.64 -1.53
C LEU A 114 3.12 2.58 -2.39
N PRO A 115 2.94 2.83 -3.71
CA PRO A 115 2.25 1.89 -4.57
C PRO A 115 2.98 0.56 -4.72
N ASP A 116 2.32 -0.41 -5.33
CA ASP A 116 3.00 -1.60 -5.80
C ASP A 116 4.03 -1.25 -6.88
N HIS A 117 5.16 -1.97 -6.93
CA HIS A 117 6.23 -1.68 -7.89
C HIS A 117 5.76 -1.86 -9.35
N ARG A 118 4.74 -2.69 -9.58
CA ARG A 118 4.09 -2.94 -10.88
C ARG A 118 3.08 -1.88 -11.30
N GLY A 119 2.58 -1.05 -10.37
CA GLY A 119 1.60 -0.01 -10.69
C GLY A 119 0.62 0.27 -9.56
N PHE A 120 -0.48 0.95 -9.90
CA PHE A 120 -1.53 1.25 -8.94
C PHE A 120 -2.52 0.09 -8.81
N GLY A 121 -3.13 -0.06 -7.64
CA GLY A 121 -4.31 -0.89 -7.45
C GLY A 121 -5.51 -0.39 -8.25
N SER A 122 -6.59 -1.17 -8.27
CA SER A 122 -7.80 -0.80 -9.00
C SER A 122 -8.33 0.58 -8.58
N ASN A 123 -8.81 1.36 -9.55
CA ASN A 123 -9.15 2.79 -9.43
C ASN A 123 -8.00 3.78 -9.26
N GLY A 124 -6.75 3.32 -9.13
CA GLY A 124 -5.57 4.18 -9.17
C GLY A 124 -5.59 5.27 -8.10
N VAL A 125 -5.24 6.49 -8.52
CA VAL A 125 -5.13 7.66 -7.63
C VAL A 125 -6.42 8.02 -6.90
N LYS A 126 -7.58 7.55 -7.37
CA LYS A 126 -8.88 7.81 -6.72
C LYS A 126 -8.96 7.23 -5.31
N ASN A 127 -8.14 6.24 -4.97
CA ASN A 127 -8.09 5.67 -3.62
C ASN A 127 -7.44 6.61 -2.58
N TRP A 128 -6.71 7.63 -3.02
CA TRP A 128 -6.01 8.60 -2.15
C TRP A 128 -6.17 10.04 -2.65
N ASP A 129 -7.26 10.29 -3.37
CA ASP A 129 -7.65 11.63 -3.82
C ASP A 129 -8.20 12.43 -2.64
N ALA A 130 -7.88 13.72 -2.58
CA ALA A 130 -8.45 14.64 -1.59
C ALA A 130 -9.93 14.96 -1.89
N ALA A 131 -10.39 14.73 -3.11
CA ALA A 131 -11.74 15.04 -3.58
C ALA A 131 -12.14 16.49 -3.25
N PHE A 132 -13.08 16.68 -2.31
CA PHE A 132 -13.54 18.00 -1.88
C PHE A 132 -12.68 18.65 -0.78
N LEU A 133 -11.67 17.94 -0.24
CA LEU A 133 -10.66 18.54 0.63
C LEU A 133 -9.62 19.30 -0.20
N PRO A 134 -8.89 20.26 0.39
CA PRO A 134 -7.79 20.94 -0.29
C PRO A 134 -6.76 19.95 -0.84
N ALA A 135 -6.29 20.18 -2.07
CA ALA A 135 -5.43 19.27 -2.83
C ALA A 135 -4.13 18.86 -2.10
N GLN A 136 -3.64 19.69 -1.18
CA GLN A 136 -2.48 19.40 -0.34
C GLN A 136 -2.64 18.13 0.53
N HIS A 137 -3.87 17.66 0.75
CA HIS A 137 -4.16 16.47 1.54
C HIS A 137 -4.23 15.18 0.70
N ALA A 138 -4.06 15.27 -0.62
CA ALA A 138 -3.99 14.09 -1.48
C ALA A 138 -2.71 13.29 -1.17
N GLY A 139 -2.77 11.98 -1.40
CA GLY A 139 -1.63 11.09 -1.17
C GLY A 139 -0.45 11.44 -2.08
N THR A 140 0.72 11.72 -1.47
CA THR A 140 1.95 11.93 -2.23
C THR A 140 2.57 10.58 -2.56
N ILE A 141 2.69 10.29 -3.86
CA ILE A 141 3.20 9.00 -4.34
C ILE A 141 4.73 8.99 -4.26
N ILE A 142 5.28 7.94 -3.66
CA ILE A 142 6.71 7.67 -3.60
C ILE A 142 6.97 6.22 -4.03
N TYR A 143 7.97 6.02 -4.88
CA TYR A 143 8.48 4.71 -5.28
C TYR A 143 9.89 4.48 -4.74
N PRO A 144 10.05 3.92 -3.53
CA PRO A 144 11.36 3.61 -2.95
C PRO A 144 12.20 2.76 -3.91
N GLY A 145 13.50 3.01 -3.96
CA GLY A 145 14.45 2.25 -4.80
C GLY A 145 14.43 2.56 -6.30
N ARG A 146 13.54 3.43 -6.80
CA ARG A 146 13.63 3.94 -8.18
C ARG A 146 14.69 5.04 -8.29
N PRO A 147 15.29 5.27 -9.48
CA PRO A 147 16.21 6.39 -9.69
C PRO A 147 15.58 7.76 -9.41
N GLU A 148 14.28 7.89 -9.72
CA GLU A 148 13.46 9.06 -9.41
C GLU A 148 12.25 8.59 -8.58
N PRO A 149 12.38 8.51 -7.25
CA PRO A 149 11.31 8.01 -6.37
C PRO A 149 10.06 8.88 -6.36
N ILE A 150 10.24 10.20 -6.56
CA ILE A 150 9.19 11.20 -6.63
C ILE A 150 9.24 11.81 -8.02
N ALA A 151 8.13 11.75 -8.73
CA ALA A 151 8.02 12.30 -10.08
C ALA A 151 8.21 13.83 -10.07
N ASP A 152 8.88 14.34 -11.11
CA ASP A 152 9.08 15.77 -11.35
C ASP A 152 9.73 16.54 -10.18
N LEU A 153 10.45 15.84 -9.29
CA LEU A 153 11.10 16.47 -8.15
C LEU A 153 12.28 17.35 -8.57
N PHE A 154 12.98 16.98 -9.64
CA PHE A 154 14.09 17.74 -10.21
C PHE A 154 13.80 18.10 -11.67
N PRO A 155 14.36 19.21 -12.19
CA PRO A 155 14.24 19.54 -13.60
C PRO A 155 14.74 18.39 -14.48
N HIS A 156 14.03 18.14 -15.59
CA HIS A 156 14.42 17.12 -16.55
C HIS A 156 15.85 17.37 -17.08
N ARG A 157 16.60 16.30 -17.36
CA ARG A 157 18.02 16.38 -17.76
C ARG A 157 18.28 17.21 -19.03
N SER A 158 17.28 17.34 -19.90
CA SER A 158 17.35 18.20 -21.10
C SER A 158 17.18 19.70 -20.81
N GLY A 159 16.81 20.07 -19.58
CA GLY A 159 16.56 21.44 -19.14
C GLY A 159 17.81 22.23 -18.77
N SER A 160 18.97 21.94 -19.37
CA SER A 160 20.26 22.56 -19.00
C SER A 160 20.34 24.08 -19.24
N PHE A 161 19.38 24.63 -20.00
CA PHE A 161 19.24 26.07 -20.24
C PHE A 161 18.55 26.82 -19.08
N ILE A 162 17.96 26.11 -18.11
CA ILE A 162 17.31 26.72 -16.96
C ILE A 162 18.39 27.20 -15.99
N THR A 163 18.52 28.51 -15.86
CA THR A 163 19.46 29.14 -14.93
C THR A 163 18.78 29.45 -13.60
N LYS A 164 19.55 29.53 -12.51
CA LYS A 164 19.04 29.95 -11.20
C LYS A 164 18.34 31.32 -11.24
N SER A 165 18.83 32.24 -12.07
CA SER A 165 18.21 33.55 -12.28
C SER A 165 16.86 33.42 -12.99
N GLY A 166 16.78 32.60 -14.04
CA GLY A 166 15.54 32.33 -14.77
C GLY A 166 14.49 31.64 -13.90
N GLU A 167 14.90 30.69 -13.07
CA GLU A 167 14.03 30.02 -12.10
C GLU A 167 13.44 31.02 -11.10
N ASN A 168 14.28 31.84 -10.47
CA ASN A 168 13.84 32.87 -9.52
C ASN A 168 12.88 33.88 -10.18
N ALA A 169 13.16 34.32 -11.41
CA ALA A 169 12.29 35.23 -12.15
C ALA A 169 10.93 34.58 -12.47
N SER A 170 10.92 33.30 -12.81
CA SER A 170 9.71 32.52 -13.10
C SER A 170 8.86 32.36 -11.84
N GLN A 171 9.47 32.01 -10.71
CA GLN A 171 8.79 31.89 -9.43
C GLN A 171 8.21 33.23 -8.95
N ALA A 172 8.94 34.33 -9.13
CA ALA A 172 8.46 35.68 -8.81
C ALA A 172 7.25 36.08 -9.67
N LEU A 173 7.30 35.78 -10.97
CA LEU A 173 6.18 36.01 -11.89
C LEU A 173 4.97 35.17 -11.51
N MET A 174 5.15 33.87 -11.27
CA MET A 174 4.09 32.96 -10.82
C MET A 174 3.45 33.44 -9.52
N SER A 175 4.26 33.86 -8.55
CA SER A 175 3.77 34.40 -7.28
C SER A 175 2.91 35.65 -7.46
N ARG A 176 3.28 36.53 -8.40
CA ARG A 176 2.48 37.72 -8.73
C ARG A 176 1.14 37.34 -9.37
N LEU A 177 1.16 36.47 -10.38
CA LEU A 177 -0.05 36.00 -11.07
C LEU A 177 -1.00 35.28 -10.12
N ASN A 178 -0.47 34.45 -9.21
CA ASN A 178 -1.27 33.79 -8.18
C ASN A 178 -1.95 34.80 -7.25
N ARG A 179 -1.23 35.85 -6.80
CA ARG A 179 -1.83 36.91 -5.96
C ARG A 179 -2.93 37.68 -6.69
N GLU A 180 -2.72 38.03 -7.96
CA GLU A 180 -3.72 38.69 -8.80
C GLU A 180 -4.97 37.79 -8.96
N HIS A 181 -4.78 36.51 -9.25
CA HIS A 181 -5.88 35.55 -9.38
C HIS A 181 -6.68 35.37 -8.08
N ALA A 182 -5.99 35.32 -6.94
CA ALA A 182 -6.59 35.18 -5.61
C ALA A 182 -7.42 36.41 -5.22
N ALA A 183 -6.96 37.61 -5.57
CA ALA A 183 -7.64 38.86 -5.22
C ALA A 183 -9.06 38.97 -5.79
N GLU A 184 -9.31 38.36 -6.96
CA GLU A 184 -10.63 38.33 -7.60
C GLU A 184 -11.56 37.22 -7.08
N ARG A 185 -11.06 36.29 -6.26
CA ARG A 185 -11.74 35.04 -5.88
C ARG A 185 -11.64 34.77 -4.39
N LEU A 186 -12.13 35.73 -3.61
CA LEU A 186 -12.18 35.61 -2.15
C LEU A 186 -12.91 34.32 -1.73
N GLY A 187 -12.20 33.44 -1.02
CA GLY A 187 -12.75 32.21 -0.46
C GLY A 187 -12.65 30.95 -1.33
N ASP A 188 -11.96 30.98 -2.47
CA ASP A 188 -11.67 29.75 -3.25
C ASP A 188 -10.38 29.05 -2.74
N PRO A 189 -10.48 27.92 -2.01
CA PRO A 189 -9.31 27.28 -1.41
C PRO A 189 -8.45 26.51 -2.42
N ARG A 190 -8.90 26.37 -3.68
CA ARG A 190 -8.21 25.52 -4.67
C ARG A 190 -6.85 26.09 -5.06
N LEU A 191 -6.76 27.41 -5.24
CA LEU A 191 -5.48 28.06 -5.56
C LEU A 191 -4.50 27.92 -4.39
N GLU A 192 -4.93 28.24 -3.18
CA GLU A 192 -4.12 28.12 -1.96
C GLU A 192 -3.62 26.69 -1.75
N GLY A 193 -4.51 25.69 -1.91
CA GLY A 193 -4.13 24.28 -1.83
C GLY A 193 -3.07 23.89 -2.86
N ARG A 194 -3.16 24.40 -4.10
CA ARG A 194 -2.14 24.18 -5.13
C ARG A 194 -0.81 24.85 -4.81
N ILE A 195 -0.82 26.09 -4.31
CA ILE A 195 0.40 26.81 -3.91
C ILE A 195 1.13 26.01 -2.83
N ARG A 196 0.41 25.57 -1.79
CA ARG A 196 1.00 24.78 -0.70
C ARG A 196 1.54 23.43 -1.16
N SER A 197 0.87 22.75 -2.09
CA SER A 197 1.40 21.52 -2.71
C SER A 197 2.75 21.75 -3.40
N TYR A 198 2.92 22.86 -4.12
CA TYR A 198 4.19 23.18 -4.78
C TYR A 198 5.28 23.60 -3.79
N GLU A 199 4.95 24.37 -2.77
CA GLU A 199 5.89 24.73 -1.70
C GLU A 199 6.39 23.50 -0.95
N LEU A 200 5.50 22.54 -0.67
CA LEU A 200 5.87 21.26 -0.08
C LEU A 200 6.79 20.46 -1.01
N ALA A 201 6.50 20.39 -2.30
CA ALA A 201 7.37 19.72 -3.27
C ALA A 201 8.78 20.34 -3.30
N ALA A 202 8.89 21.67 -3.21
CA ALA A 202 10.17 22.36 -3.10
C ALA A 202 10.94 21.97 -1.83
N LYS A 203 10.25 21.87 -0.67
CA LYS A 203 10.88 21.42 0.58
C LYS A 203 11.30 19.94 0.51
N MET A 204 10.50 19.10 -0.14
CA MET A 204 10.79 17.68 -0.35
C MET A 204 12.09 17.45 -1.14
N GLN A 205 12.50 18.38 -2.02
CA GLN A 205 13.77 18.27 -2.75
C GLN A 205 14.98 18.12 -1.81
N LEU A 206 14.91 18.72 -0.62
CA LEU A 206 15.98 18.65 0.38
C LEU A 206 15.80 17.46 1.34
N ALA A 207 14.57 17.17 1.77
CA ALA A 207 14.32 16.20 2.84
C ALA A 207 14.01 14.77 2.37
N ALA A 208 13.41 14.60 1.20
CA ALA A 208 13.01 13.28 0.70
C ALA A 208 14.20 12.37 0.36
N PRO A 209 15.32 12.84 -0.22
CA PRO A 209 16.47 11.98 -0.50
C PRO A 209 16.98 11.27 0.77
N GLU A 210 17.10 11.97 1.90
CA GLU A 210 17.55 11.37 3.15
C GLU A 210 16.56 10.31 3.69
N ALA A 211 15.25 10.52 3.50
CA ALA A 211 14.23 9.57 3.92
C ALA A 211 14.22 8.29 3.07
N LEU A 212 14.70 8.35 1.83
CA LEU A 212 14.63 7.27 0.85
C LEU A 212 15.99 6.63 0.53
N ASP A 213 17.07 7.23 1.01
CA ASP A 213 18.41 6.64 0.95
C ASP A 213 18.61 5.60 2.06
N PHE A 214 18.81 4.35 1.65
CA PHE A 214 19.06 3.21 2.54
C PHE A 214 20.55 2.89 2.68
N SER A 215 21.45 3.62 2.02
CA SER A 215 22.90 3.33 2.02
C SER A 215 23.54 3.38 3.41
N MET A 216 22.91 4.12 4.34
CA MET A 216 23.35 4.28 5.72
C MET A 216 22.67 3.29 6.70
N GLU A 217 21.80 2.41 6.22
CA GLU A 217 21.16 1.41 7.09
C GLU A 217 22.15 0.29 7.46
N PRO A 218 22.17 -0.14 8.74
CA PRO A 218 23.01 -1.27 9.14
C PRO A 218 22.69 -2.55 8.38
N GLU A 219 23.71 -3.39 8.17
CA GLU A 219 23.56 -4.68 7.46
C GLU A 219 22.48 -5.58 8.10
N HIS A 220 22.38 -5.59 9.43
CA HIS A 220 21.37 -6.38 10.12
C HIS A 220 19.94 -5.89 9.82
N THR A 221 19.72 -4.58 9.68
CA THR A 221 18.44 -3.98 9.28
C THR A 221 18.12 -4.35 7.84
N MET A 222 19.10 -4.22 6.94
CA MET A 222 18.92 -4.61 5.53
C MET A 222 18.53 -6.09 5.41
N LYS A 223 19.18 -6.98 6.15
CA LYS A 223 18.85 -8.42 6.20
C LYS A 223 17.47 -8.70 6.80
N LEU A 224 17.09 -7.96 7.84
CA LEU A 224 15.79 -8.08 8.51
C LEU A 224 14.65 -7.87 7.48
N TYR A 225 14.72 -6.80 6.69
CA TYR A 225 13.76 -6.50 5.64
C TYR A 225 13.93 -7.33 4.35
N GLY A 226 14.96 -8.18 4.25
CA GLY A 226 15.24 -8.97 3.05
C GLY A 226 15.85 -8.19 1.89
N LEU A 227 16.62 -7.15 2.20
CA LEU A 227 17.27 -6.23 1.26
C LEU A 227 18.79 -6.45 1.15
N ASP A 228 19.33 -7.43 1.87
CA ASP A 228 20.76 -7.78 1.93
C ASP A 228 21.36 -8.19 0.58
N ARG A 229 20.52 -8.64 -0.36
CA ARG A 229 20.93 -9.02 -1.72
C ARG A 229 21.00 -7.86 -2.72
N GLY A 230 20.52 -6.68 -2.34
CA GLY A 230 20.42 -5.51 -3.22
C GLY A 230 19.42 -5.67 -4.38
N ALA A 231 19.36 -4.67 -5.27
CA ALA A 231 18.49 -4.70 -6.44
C ALA A 231 18.94 -5.77 -7.44
N GLN A 232 18.00 -6.60 -7.91
CA GLN A 232 18.27 -7.67 -8.86
C GLN A 232 17.37 -7.57 -10.10
N ALA A 233 17.78 -8.22 -11.18
CA ALA A 233 16.92 -8.45 -12.34
C ALA A 233 16.01 -9.64 -12.05
N TRP A 234 14.71 -9.38 -11.96
CA TRP A 234 13.71 -10.40 -11.65
C TRP A 234 13.18 -11.07 -12.93
N GLY A 235 12.76 -12.32 -12.79
CA GLY A 235 12.13 -13.07 -13.88
C GLY A 235 10.77 -12.48 -14.29
N LYS A 236 10.19 -13.05 -15.35
CA LYS A 236 8.83 -12.69 -15.77
C LYS A 236 7.77 -13.21 -14.79
N ASP A 237 8.06 -14.36 -14.19
CA ASP A 237 7.17 -15.05 -13.27
C ASP A 237 7.29 -14.45 -11.86
N ILE A 238 6.14 -14.36 -11.19
CA ILE A 238 6.07 -13.90 -9.81
C ILE A 238 6.84 -14.85 -8.90
N ASN A 239 7.66 -14.30 -8.00
CA ASN A 239 8.54 -15.08 -7.13
C ASN A 239 8.73 -14.39 -5.77
N ALA A 240 8.98 -15.17 -4.74
CA ALA A 240 9.02 -14.67 -3.37
C ALA A 240 10.19 -13.72 -3.09
N GLU A 241 11.32 -13.86 -3.79
CA GLU A 241 12.49 -13.01 -3.59
C GLU A 241 12.21 -11.58 -4.06
N GLU A 242 11.61 -11.43 -5.24
CA GLU A 242 11.17 -10.15 -5.78
C GLU A 242 10.15 -9.46 -4.87
N GLU A 243 9.10 -10.18 -4.46
CA GLU A 243 8.05 -9.62 -3.62
C GLU A 243 8.58 -9.26 -2.22
N THR A 244 9.49 -10.07 -1.66
CA THR A 244 10.20 -9.75 -0.41
C THR A 244 11.00 -8.46 -0.56
N TYR A 245 11.77 -8.32 -1.63
CA TYR A 245 12.60 -7.15 -1.87
C TYR A 245 11.76 -5.88 -1.95
N TYR A 246 10.77 -5.83 -2.85
CA TYR A 246 9.98 -4.62 -3.05
C TYR A 246 9.08 -4.28 -1.86
N PHE A 247 8.48 -5.29 -1.20
CA PHE A 247 7.68 -5.03 -0.01
C PHE A 247 8.55 -4.61 1.19
N GLY A 248 9.70 -5.25 1.38
CA GLY A 248 10.70 -4.87 2.37
C GLY A 248 11.21 -3.43 2.19
N GLN A 249 11.46 -3.00 0.95
CA GLN A 249 11.83 -1.61 0.65
C GLN A 249 10.74 -0.61 1.05
N LYS A 250 9.47 -0.93 0.79
CA LYS A 250 8.33 -0.07 1.17
C LYS A 250 8.20 0.01 2.68
N CYS A 251 8.34 -1.10 3.40
CA CYS A 251 8.30 -1.12 4.86
C CYS A 251 9.47 -0.34 5.48
N LEU A 252 10.69 -0.52 4.97
CA LEU A 252 11.85 0.23 5.44
C LEU A 252 11.68 1.74 5.17
N ALA A 253 11.22 2.12 3.98
CA ALA A 253 10.88 3.52 3.68
C ALA A 253 9.80 4.06 4.62
N ALA A 254 8.74 3.30 4.88
CA ALA A 254 7.66 3.70 5.77
C ALA A 254 8.19 3.99 7.17
N ARG A 255 9.01 3.10 7.75
CA ARG A 255 9.64 3.30 9.05
C ARG A 255 10.46 4.58 9.10
N ARG A 256 11.21 4.84 8.03
CA ARG A 256 12.05 6.03 7.83
C ARG A 256 11.26 7.33 7.69
N LEU A 257 10.09 7.26 7.05
CA LEU A 257 9.14 8.36 6.90
C LEU A 257 8.44 8.66 8.24
N LEU A 258 8.04 7.63 8.99
CA LEU A 258 7.44 7.76 10.32
C LEU A 258 8.41 8.44 11.31
N GLU A 259 9.68 8.04 11.33
CA GLU A 259 10.74 8.72 12.13
C GLU A 259 10.85 10.21 11.83
N ARG A 260 10.54 10.61 10.60
CA ARG A 260 10.59 12.01 10.13
C ARG A 260 9.24 12.70 10.20
N GLY A 261 8.29 12.16 10.96
CA GLY A 261 7.02 12.80 11.25
C GLY A 261 6.01 12.77 10.09
N VAL A 262 6.14 11.84 9.14
CA VAL A 262 5.02 11.55 8.21
C VAL A 262 3.90 10.90 9.00
N ARG A 263 2.70 11.48 8.94
CA ARG A 263 1.56 11.12 9.80
C ARG A 263 0.87 9.82 9.37
N PHE A 264 0.81 9.58 8.05
CA PHE A 264 0.10 8.46 7.47
C PHE A 264 0.88 7.94 6.26
N VAL A 265 1.27 6.66 6.31
CA VAL A 265 1.93 5.97 5.20
C VAL A 265 1.04 4.82 4.76
N GLN A 266 0.63 4.82 3.49
CA GLN A 266 -0.18 3.74 2.91
C GLN A 266 0.67 2.90 1.96
N ILE A 267 0.89 1.62 2.31
CA ILE A 267 1.58 0.66 1.45
C ILE A 267 0.55 -0.15 0.67
N TRP A 268 0.68 -0.21 -0.65
CA TRP A 268 -0.12 -1.07 -1.51
C TRP A 268 0.67 -2.32 -1.91
N SER A 269 0.01 -3.48 -1.87
CA SER A 269 0.56 -4.76 -2.33
C SER A 269 -0.30 -5.31 -3.46
N GLY A 270 0.25 -5.28 -4.66
CA GLY A 270 -0.40 -5.62 -5.92
C GLY A 270 -0.96 -4.42 -6.69
N ASN A 271 -1.20 -4.66 -7.98
CA ASN A 271 -1.71 -3.69 -8.93
C ASN A 271 -3.07 -4.12 -9.53
N ASP A 272 -3.70 -3.21 -10.27
CA ASP A 272 -4.92 -3.48 -11.02
C ASP A 272 -4.71 -4.61 -12.05
N ASN A 273 -5.83 -5.19 -12.48
CA ASN A 273 -5.82 -6.36 -13.35
C ASN A 273 -5.11 -6.08 -14.68
N GLY A 274 -4.01 -6.80 -14.91
CA GLY A 274 -3.25 -6.84 -16.16
C GLY A 274 -2.99 -8.27 -16.62
N PHE A 275 -2.50 -8.45 -17.86
CA PHE A 275 -2.11 -9.76 -18.39
C PHE A 275 -0.60 -9.84 -18.64
N PRO A 276 0.10 -10.87 -18.14
CA PRO A 276 -0.39 -11.89 -17.21
C PRO A 276 -0.73 -11.31 -15.83
N ARG A 277 -1.76 -11.85 -15.15
CA ARG A 277 -2.11 -11.41 -13.79
C ARG A 277 -0.96 -11.75 -12.84
N ARG A 278 -0.48 -10.72 -12.13
CA ARG A 278 0.56 -10.81 -11.10
C ARG A 278 0.11 -10.03 -9.87
N ASN A 279 -1.10 -10.29 -9.40
CA ASN A 279 -1.70 -9.63 -8.25
C ASN A 279 -2.48 -10.65 -7.41
N TRP A 280 -3.21 -10.18 -6.40
CA TRP A 280 -3.96 -11.02 -5.47
C TRP A 280 -5.30 -11.52 -6.05
N ASP A 281 -5.65 -11.18 -7.31
CA ASP A 281 -6.88 -11.62 -7.97
C ASP A 281 -6.73 -13.04 -8.58
N SER A 282 -6.59 -14.03 -7.70
CA SER A 282 -6.19 -15.40 -8.07
C SER A 282 -7.37 -16.30 -8.43
N HIS A 283 -7.98 -16.02 -9.57
CA HIS A 283 -8.98 -16.88 -10.20
C HIS A 283 -8.38 -18.11 -10.90
N GLU A 284 -7.11 -18.04 -11.33
CA GLU A 284 -6.45 -19.14 -12.04
C GLU A 284 -5.74 -20.12 -11.11
N ASP A 285 -4.87 -19.62 -10.22
CA ASP A 285 -4.01 -20.45 -9.39
C ASP A 285 -3.60 -19.71 -8.10
N VAL A 286 -4.24 -20.08 -6.99
CA VAL A 286 -3.96 -19.47 -5.67
C VAL A 286 -2.52 -19.75 -5.21
N GLU A 287 -1.98 -20.93 -5.51
CA GLU A 287 -0.64 -21.30 -5.05
C GLU A 287 0.43 -20.45 -5.75
N ARG A 288 0.33 -20.33 -7.09
CA ARG A 288 1.24 -19.54 -7.92
C ARG A 288 1.24 -18.06 -7.52
N ASP A 289 0.06 -17.49 -7.31
CA ASP A 289 -0.11 -16.05 -7.18
C ASP A 289 0.05 -15.55 -5.74
N HIS A 290 -0.70 -16.13 -4.79
CA HIS A 290 -0.70 -15.66 -3.41
C HIS A 290 0.59 -16.05 -2.66
N GLY A 291 1.22 -17.18 -3.01
CA GLY A 291 2.38 -17.68 -2.28
C GLY A 291 3.51 -16.65 -2.18
N PRO A 292 4.05 -16.18 -3.32
CA PRO A 292 5.04 -15.11 -3.36
C PRO A 292 4.58 -13.79 -2.72
N LEU A 293 3.36 -13.33 -3.03
CA LEU A 293 2.81 -12.06 -2.54
C LEU A 293 2.71 -12.03 -1.02
N ALA A 294 2.12 -13.08 -0.44
CA ALA A 294 1.92 -13.20 0.99
C ALA A 294 3.24 -13.36 1.73
N LEU A 295 4.20 -14.12 1.18
CA LEU A 295 5.50 -14.31 1.81
C LEU A 295 6.32 -13.01 1.82
N GLY A 296 6.34 -12.27 0.72
CA GLY A 296 7.00 -10.98 0.63
C GLY A 296 6.39 -9.95 1.60
N MET A 297 5.06 -9.87 1.63
CA MET A 297 4.32 -9.02 2.56
C MET A 297 4.59 -9.42 4.02
N ALA A 298 4.48 -10.71 4.36
CA ALA A 298 4.65 -11.19 5.73
C ALA A 298 6.06 -10.91 6.26
N ARG A 299 7.09 -11.09 5.42
CA ARG A 299 8.47 -10.80 5.82
C ARG A 299 8.69 -9.31 6.06
N GLY A 300 8.24 -8.44 5.15
CA GLY A 300 8.38 -7.00 5.32
C GLY A 300 7.57 -6.45 6.49
N CYS A 301 6.34 -6.93 6.71
CA CYS A 301 5.51 -6.56 7.86
C CYS A 301 6.11 -7.02 9.19
N ALA A 302 6.60 -8.25 9.27
CA ALA A 302 7.26 -8.75 10.48
C ALA A 302 8.50 -7.91 10.82
N ALA A 303 9.34 -7.64 9.82
CA ALA A 303 10.51 -6.76 9.96
C ALA A 303 10.13 -5.36 10.43
N PHE A 304 9.06 -4.79 9.85
CA PHE A 304 8.56 -3.46 10.19
C PHE A 304 8.09 -3.37 11.65
N ILE A 305 7.30 -4.34 12.11
CA ILE A 305 6.81 -4.38 13.49
C ILE A 305 8.00 -4.51 14.46
N GLN A 306 8.94 -5.43 14.20
CA GLN A 306 10.14 -5.60 15.03
C GLN A 306 11.02 -4.36 15.07
N ASP A 307 11.21 -3.69 13.93
CA ASP A 307 12.04 -2.48 13.85
C ASP A 307 11.37 -1.29 14.55
N LEU A 308 10.03 -1.16 14.46
CA LEU A 308 9.29 -0.15 15.22
C LEU A 308 9.35 -0.42 16.73
N GLU A 309 9.24 -1.68 17.16
CA GLU A 309 9.37 -2.08 18.57
C GLU A 309 10.77 -1.74 19.11
N GLN A 310 11.83 -2.13 18.40
CA GLN A 310 13.22 -1.85 18.77
C GLN A 310 13.52 -0.35 18.91
N ARG A 311 12.75 0.49 18.22
CA ARG A 311 12.88 1.95 18.25
C ARG A 311 11.93 2.63 19.23
N GLY A 312 11.09 1.86 19.93
CA GLY A 312 10.05 2.40 20.82
C GLY A 312 8.96 3.18 20.08
N MET A 313 8.78 2.92 18.78
CA MET A 313 7.79 3.59 17.94
C MET A 313 6.48 2.79 17.82
N LEU A 314 6.50 1.50 18.13
CA LEU A 314 5.32 0.64 17.99
C LEU A 314 4.16 1.10 18.90
N ASP A 315 4.47 1.54 20.12
CA ASP A 315 3.49 2.03 21.10
C ASP A 315 2.66 3.24 20.59
N ASP A 316 3.25 4.05 19.71
CA ASP A 316 2.62 5.25 19.14
C ASP A 316 2.19 5.06 17.67
N THR A 317 2.34 3.86 17.11
CA THR A 317 2.06 3.58 15.69
C THR A 317 0.99 2.51 15.52
N ILE A 318 -0.16 2.89 14.96
CA ILE A 318 -1.18 1.92 14.53
C ILE A 318 -0.84 1.40 13.14
N ILE A 319 -0.70 0.07 13.03
CA ILE A 319 -0.53 -0.63 11.76
C ILE A 319 -1.86 -1.28 11.38
N LEU A 320 -2.51 -0.77 10.35
CA LEU A 320 -3.73 -1.37 9.80
C LEU A 320 -3.40 -2.13 8.51
N TRP A 321 -3.48 -3.46 8.59
CA TRP A 321 -3.43 -4.32 7.40
C TRP A 321 -4.84 -4.78 7.05
N THR A 322 -5.28 -4.47 5.84
CA THR A 322 -6.60 -4.86 5.32
C THR A 322 -6.55 -5.01 3.80
N THR A 323 -7.55 -5.69 3.26
CA THR A 323 -7.89 -5.78 1.84
C THR A 323 -9.36 -5.41 1.67
N GLU A 324 -9.79 -5.25 0.44
CA GLU A 324 -11.15 -4.88 0.07
C GLU A 324 -12.17 -6.01 0.27
N PHE A 325 -11.75 -7.28 0.20
CA PHE A 325 -12.55 -8.47 0.52
C PHE A 325 -11.69 -9.75 0.56
N GLY A 326 -12.27 -10.86 1.02
CA GLY A 326 -11.62 -12.17 1.05
C GLY A 326 -11.80 -12.98 -0.24
N ARG A 327 -11.29 -14.21 -0.24
CA ARG A 327 -11.59 -15.22 -1.28
C ARG A 327 -12.49 -16.32 -0.72
N MET A 328 -13.30 -16.92 -1.60
CA MET A 328 -14.23 -17.98 -1.24
C MET A 328 -13.54 -19.19 -0.60
N PRO A 329 -14.23 -19.89 0.32
CA PRO A 329 -13.78 -21.17 0.86
C PRO A 329 -13.88 -22.33 -0.15
N SER A 330 -14.64 -22.18 -1.22
CA SER A 330 -14.71 -23.12 -2.36
C SER A 330 -13.77 -22.73 -3.49
N SER A 331 -13.43 -23.69 -4.35
CA SER A 331 -12.71 -23.41 -5.59
C SER A 331 -13.66 -22.92 -6.69
N GLN A 332 -13.10 -22.44 -7.80
CA GLN A 332 -13.84 -22.23 -9.06
C GLN A 332 -13.77 -23.47 -9.98
N ALA A 333 -13.89 -24.67 -9.39
CA ALA A 333 -13.65 -25.96 -10.06
C ALA A 333 -12.22 -26.11 -10.65
N GLY A 334 -11.27 -25.36 -10.10
CA GLY A 334 -9.86 -25.37 -10.48
C GLY A 334 -8.96 -25.05 -9.28
N LYS A 335 -7.82 -24.39 -9.54
CA LYS A 335 -6.86 -23.99 -8.51
C LYS A 335 -7.11 -22.59 -7.93
N GLY A 336 -7.97 -21.81 -8.54
CA GLY A 336 -8.40 -20.50 -8.05
C GLY A 336 -9.64 -20.55 -7.15
N ARG A 337 -9.95 -19.40 -6.56
CA ARG A 337 -11.11 -19.18 -5.68
C ARG A 337 -11.80 -17.89 -6.11
N ASP A 338 -13.12 -17.78 -5.98
CA ASP A 338 -13.85 -16.56 -6.33
C ASP A 338 -13.79 -15.49 -5.21
N HIS A 339 -14.37 -14.32 -5.43
CA HIS A 339 -14.49 -13.21 -4.45
C HIS A 339 -15.43 -13.54 -3.31
N ASN A 340 -15.05 -13.18 -2.09
CA ASN A 340 -15.86 -13.32 -0.88
C ASN A 340 -15.97 -11.95 -0.18
N PRO A 341 -16.85 -11.05 -0.70
CA PRO A 341 -17.10 -9.73 -0.12
C PRO A 341 -17.70 -9.80 1.28
#